data_AF-A0A8T9CQ72-F1
#
_entry.id   AF-A0A8T9CQ72-F1
#
_cell.length_a   1.000
_cell.length_b   1.000
_cell.length_c   1.000
_cell.angle_alpha   90.00
_cell.angle_beta   90.00
_cell.angle_gamma   90.00
#
_symmetry.space_group_name_H-M   'P 1'
#
loop_
_entity.id
_entity.type
_entity.pdbx_description
1 polymer ?
#
loop_
_entity_poly.entity_id
_entity_poly.type
_entity_poly.pdbx_seq_one_letter_code
_entity_poly.pdbx_strand_id
1 'polypeptide(L)' 'DRSNITVYGPTDPGLIGGYGKNQMVCRAPLMNLNNLEAAAVYKKITLI' A
#
# COMPACT_ATOMS: atom_id res chain seq x y z
N ASP A 1 -17.75 -0.33 -4.45
CA ASP A 1 -16.38 -0.28 -3.93
C ASP A 1 -15.41 0.18 -5.01
N ARG A 2 -14.55 1.16 -4.70
CA ARG A 2 -13.49 1.60 -5.61
C ARG A 2 -12.20 0.90 -5.25
N SER A 3 -11.45 0.47 -6.26
CA SER A 3 -10.10 -0.05 -6.07
C SER A 3 -9.18 1.01 -5.46
N ASN A 4 -8.43 0.62 -4.45
CA ASN A 4 -7.51 1.51 -3.74
C ASN A 4 -6.23 0.76 -3.35
N ILE A 5 -5.07 1.38 -3.58
CA ILE A 5 -3.80 0.93 -3.04
C ILE A 5 -3.36 1.95 -2.01
N THR A 6 -3.26 1.54 -0.74
CA THR A 6 -2.72 2.40 0.30
C THR A 6 -1.25 2.02 0.57
N VAL A 7 -0.38 3.03 0.53
CA VAL A 7 1.04 2.91 0.87
C VAL A 7 1.28 3.22 2.35
N TYR A 8 1.88 2.28 3.07
CA TYR A 8 2.14 2.37 4.51
C TYR A 8 3.64 2.42 4.76
N GLY A 9 4.06 3.39 5.58
CA GLY A 9 5.40 3.44 6.17
C GLY A 9 5.38 2.85 7.59
N PRO A 10 5.43 3.69 8.65
CA PRO A 10 5.50 3.23 10.03
C PRO A 10 4.14 2.80 10.60
N THR A 11 3.04 3.11 9.94
CA THR A 11 1.69 2.78 10.39
C THR A 11 1.29 1.36 9.99
N ASP A 12 0.71 0.60 10.93
CA ASP A 12 0.30 -0.78 10.67
C ASP A 12 -1.10 -0.84 10.02
N PRO A 13 -1.23 -1.33 8.78
CA PRO A 13 -2.53 -1.55 8.13
C PRO A 13 -3.39 -2.61 8.83
N GLY A 14 -2.83 -3.48 9.66
CA GLY A 14 -3.61 -4.43 10.46
C GLY A 14 -4.45 -3.77 11.55
N LEU A 15 -4.07 -2.55 11.97
CA LEU A 15 -4.77 -1.78 12.99
C LEU A 15 -5.61 -0.64 12.40
N ILE A 16 -5.06 0.07 11.40
CA ILE A 16 -5.70 1.27 10.83
C ILE A 16 -5.90 1.21 9.31
N GLY A 17 -5.91 -0.01 8.75
CA GLY A 17 -6.10 -0.20 7.33
C GLY A 17 -7.51 0.17 6.86
N GLY A 18 -7.64 0.47 5.56
CA GLY A 18 -8.93 0.67 4.93
C GLY A 18 -9.75 -0.62 4.90
N TYR A 19 -11.05 -0.50 5.20
CA TYR A 19 -12.02 -1.60 5.08
C TYR A 19 -12.78 -1.52 3.75
N GLY A 20 -13.32 -2.66 3.30
CA GLY A 20 -14.12 -2.77 2.07
C GLY A 20 -13.46 -3.62 0.99
N LYS A 21 -14.14 -3.80 -0.15
CA LYS A 21 -13.58 -4.56 -1.28
C LYS A 21 -12.50 -3.77 -2.00
N ASN A 22 -11.61 -4.49 -2.67
CA ASN A 22 -10.57 -3.94 -3.54
C ASN A 22 -9.58 -2.99 -2.83
N GLN A 23 -9.38 -3.16 -1.52
CA GLN A 23 -8.33 -2.49 -0.75
C GLN A 23 -7.04 -3.31 -0.80
N MET A 24 -5.97 -2.73 -1.33
CA MET A 24 -4.64 -3.34 -1.38
C MET A 24 -3.65 -2.60 -0.48
N VAL A 25 -2.84 -3.39 0.21
CA VAL A 25 -1.78 -2.89 1.09
C VAL A 25 -0.44 -2.90 0.36
N CYS A 26 0.25 -1.76 0.36
CA CYS A 26 1.62 -1.63 -0.11
C CYS A 26 2.51 -1.14 1.04
N ARG A 27 3.34 -2.02 1.60
CA ARG A 27 4.24 -1.66 2.71
C ARG A 27 5.60 -1.22 2.18
N ALA A 28 6.08 -0.09 2.67
CA ALA A 28 7.42 0.39 2.35
C ALA A 28 8.50 -0.46 3.03
N PRO A 29 9.67 -0.63 2.39
CA PRO A 29 10.83 -1.22 3.04
C PRO A 29 11.21 -0.47 4.32
N LEU A 30 11.69 -1.20 5.33
CA LEU A 30 12.12 -0.63 6.61
C LEU A 30 11.07 0.25 7.30
N MET A 31 9.78 0.08 6.97
CA MET A 31 8.68 0.90 7.49
C MET A 31 8.85 2.41 7.20
N ASN A 32 9.55 2.76 6.12
CA ASN A 32 9.81 4.15 5.75
C ASN A 32 9.48 4.42 4.28
N LEU A 33 8.55 5.34 4.04
CA LEU A 33 8.08 5.69 2.70
C LEU A 33 9.20 6.25 1.80
N ASN A 34 10.25 6.85 2.37
CA ASN A 34 11.41 7.32 1.60
C ASN A 34 12.17 6.18 0.91
N ASN A 35 12.01 4.94 1.40
CA ASN A 35 12.60 3.75 0.80
C ASN A 35 11.67 3.05 -0.19
N LEU A 36 10.48 3.59 -0.45
CA LEU A 36 9.52 3.00 -1.39
C LEU A 36 9.65 3.65 -2.77
N GLU A 37 10.20 2.90 -3.72
CA GLU A 37 10.33 3.35 -5.10
C GLU A 37 8.98 3.39 -5.83
N ALA A 38 8.79 4.38 -6.70
CA ALA A 38 7.60 4.51 -7.53
C ALA A 38 7.36 3.27 -8.41
N ALA A 39 8.43 2.65 -8.91
CA ALA A 39 8.34 1.43 -9.72
C ALA A 39 7.73 0.25 -8.94
N ALA A 40 8.00 0.16 -7.63
CA ALA A 40 7.41 -0.86 -6.77
C ALA A 40 5.89 -0.66 -6.60
N VAL A 41 5.43 0.59 -6.49
CA VAL A 41 4.01 0.92 -6.45
C VAL A 41 3.35 0.64 -7.80
N TYR A 42 3.99 1.05 -8.90
CA TYR A 42 3.49 0.84 -10.26
C TYR A 42 3.28 -0.65 -10.58
N LYS A 43 4.26 -1.51 -10.22
CA LYS A 43 4.12 -2.97 -10.35
C LYS A 43 2.89 -3.52 -9.63
N LYS A 44 2.47 -2.87 -8.54
CA LYS A 44 1.29 -3.27 -7.77
C LYS A 44 -0.02 -2.81 -8.42
N ILE A 45 0.01 -1.67 -9.11
CA ILE A 45 -1.10 -1.18 -9.93
C ILE A 45 -1.35 -2.12 -11.12
N THR A 46 -0.30 -2.64 -11.76
CA THR A 46 -0.43 -3.55 -12.92
C THR A 46 -0.94 -4.96 -12.57
N LEU A 47 -1.08 -5.29 -11.28
CA LEU A 47 -1.61 -6.58 -10.81
C LEU A 47 -3.12 -6.54 -10.51
N ILE A 48 -3.76 -5.39 -10.70
CA ILE A 48 -5.19 -5.13 -10.47
C ILE A 48 -5.92 -5.08 -11.81
#